data_AF-A0A2N0ZI44-F1
#
_entry.id   AF-A0A2N0ZI44-F1
#
_cell.length_a   1.000
_cell.length_b   1.000
_cell.length_c   1.000
_cell.angle_alpha   90.00
_cell.angle_beta   90.00
_cell.angle_gamma   90.00
#
_symmetry.space_group_name_H-M   'P 1'
#
loop_
_entity.id
_entity.type
_entity.pdbx_description
1 polymer ?
#
loop_
_entity_poly.entity_id
_entity_poly.type
_entity_poly.pdbx_seq_one_letter_code
_entity_poly.pdbx_strand_id
1 'polypeptide(L)' 'MMARQSILYCGVCGYEEKVEKGILRSIKELELLFPNKKITTNLIFDWCGEIVSSRRTQRVLNQHFVRLGYNKTSHYIRN' A
#
# COMPACT_ATOMS: atom_id res chain seq x y z
N MET A 1 6.61 -12.94 -7.98
CA MET A 1 7.29 -11.71 -7.51
C MET A 1 8.04 -12.06 -6.22
N MET A 2 9.35 -11.80 -6.13
CA MET A 2 10.13 -12.03 -4.90
C MET A 2 10.68 -10.70 -4.38
N ALA A 3 10.39 -10.34 -3.13
CA ALA A 3 10.81 -9.07 -2.55
C ALA A 3 12.23 -9.19 -1.93
N ARG A 4 13.29 -8.83 -2.66
CA ARG A 4 14.63 -8.67 -2.07
C ARG A 4 14.71 -7.30 -1.39
N GLN A 5 14.28 -7.30 -0.12
CA GLN A 5 14.38 -6.29 0.94
C GLN A 5 13.85 -4.86 0.73
N SER A 6 13.76 -4.28 -0.47
CA SER A 6 13.14 -2.96 -0.70
C SER A 6 12.58 -2.68 -2.09
N ILE A 7 12.71 -3.62 -3.02
CA ILE A 7 12.37 -3.41 -4.43
C ILE A 7 11.31 -4.42 -4.86
N LEU A 8 10.31 -3.93 -5.60
CA LEU A 8 9.38 -4.71 -6.41
C LEU A 8 9.97 -4.79 -7.81
N TYR A 9 10.01 -5.99 -8.38
CA TYR A 9 10.45 -6.21 -9.75
C TYR A 9 9.36 -6.92 -10.53
N CYS A 10 9.15 -6.51 -11.78
CA CYS A 10 8.29 -7.21 -12.72
C CYS A 10 9.11 -8.23 -13.50
N GLY A 11 8.81 -9.52 -13.32
CA GLY A 11 9.51 -10.60 -14.05
C GLY A 11 9.21 -10.64 -15.56
N VAL A 12 8.23 -9.86 -16.04
CA VAL A 12 7.83 -9.82 -17.45
C VAL A 12 8.54 -8.69 -18.20
N CYS A 13 8.57 -7.48 -17.65
CA CYS A 13 9.14 -6.31 -18.33
C CYS A 13 10.48 -5.83 -17.73
N GLY A 14 10.92 -6.40 -16.61
CA GLY A 14 12.17 -6.01 -15.93
C GLY A 14 12.08 -4.67 -15.16
N TYR A 15 10.90 -4.04 -15.10
CA TYR A 15 10.73 -2.81 -14.34
C TYR A 15 10.95 -3.05 -12.83
N GLU A 16 11.69 -2.14 -12.20
CA GLU A 16 11.97 -2.16 -10.78
C GLU A 16 11.51 -0.86 -10.11
N GLU A 17 10.85 -0.98 -8.97
CA GLU A 17 10.48 0.16 -8.14
C GLU A 17 10.66 -0.13 -6.66
N LYS A 18 10.83 0.92 -5.85
CA LYS A 18 10.82 0.76 -4.39
C LYS A 18 9.44 0.29 -3.94
N VAL A 19 9.39 -0.64 -2.99
CA VAL A 19 8.14 -1.13 -2.37
C VAL A 19 7.25 0.02 -1.90
N GLU A 20 7.85 1.03 -1.27
CA GLU A 20 7.15 2.23 -0.84
C GLU A 20 6.46 2.97 -2.00
N LYS A 21 7.16 3.14 -3.14
CA LYS A 21 6.58 3.75 -4.35
C LYS A 21 5.44 2.91 -4.91
N GLY A 22 5.60 1.59 -4.96
CA GLY A 22 4.55 0.69 -5.45
C GLY A 22 3.28 0.73 -4.58
N ILE A 23 3.44 0.81 -3.26
CA ILE A 23 2.31 0.98 -2.32
C ILE A 23 1.63 2.34 -2.54
N LEU A 24 2.39 3.44 -2.64
CA LEU A 24 1.81 4.77 -2.85
C LEU A 24 1.08 4.89 -4.21
N ARG A 25 1.63 4.26 -5.26
CA ARG A 25 0.96 4.15 -6.57
C ARG A 25 -0.36 3.38 -6.44
N SER A 26 -0.34 2.25 -5.74
CA SER A 26 -1.52 1.42 -5.52
C SER A 26 -2.62 2.15 -4.75
N ILE A 27 -2.27 2.94 -3.73
CA ILE A 27 -3.23 3.76 -3.00
C ILE A 27 -3.87 4.79 -3.93
N LYS A 28 -3.08 5.46 -4.78
CA LYS A 28 -3.60 6.44 -5.76
C LYS A 28 -4.58 5.80 -6.75
N GLU A 29 -4.29 4.58 -7.21
CA GLU A 29 -5.19 3.82 -8.09
C GLU A 29 -6.50 3.46 -7.37
N LEU A 30 -6.43 3.02 -6.11
CA LEU A 30 -7.61 2.74 -5.30
C LEU A 30 -8.47 3.98 -5.04
N GLU A 31 -7.86 5.11 -4.72
CA GLU A 31 -8.59 6.37 -4.54
C GLU A 31 -9.30 6.82 -5.83
N LEU A 32 -8.65 6.62 -6.98
CA LEU A 32 -9.23 6.94 -8.29
C LEU A 32 -10.41 6.01 -8.65
N LEU A 33 -10.26 4.71 -8.43
CA LEU A 33 -11.27 3.71 -8.78
C LEU A 33 -12.42 3.63 -7.76
N PHE A 34 -12.13 3.92 -6.48
CA PHE A 34 -13.06 3.76 -5.37
C PHE A 34 -13.00 4.96 -4.42
N PRO A 35 -13.41 6.17 -4.85
CA PRO A 35 -13.25 7.41 -4.08
C PRO A 35 -13.96 7.39 -2.71
N ASN A 36 -14.97 6.54 -2.55
CA ASN A 36 -15.75 6.43 -1.30
C ASN A 36 -15.21 5.37 -0.33
N LYS A 37 -14.18 4.59 -0.70
CA LYS A 37 -13.60 3.57 0.19
C LYS A 37 -12.56 4.20 1.11
N LYS A 38 -12.67 3.90 2.40
CA LYS A 38 -11.63 4.24 3.39
C LYS A 38 -10.36 3.41 3.13
N ILE A 39 -9.22 4.07 3.15
CA ILE A 39 -7.92 3.40 3.03
C ILE A 39 -7.59 2.70 4.35
N THR A 40 -7.42 1.39 4.31
CA THR A 40 -7.01 0.57 5.46
C THR A 40 -5.82 -0.28 5.07
N THR A 41 -5.01 -0.70 6.06
CA THR A 41 -3.87 -1.60 5.80
C THR A 41 -4.30 -2.86 5.05
N ASN A 42 -5.41 -3.47 5.45
CA ASN A 42 -5.93 -4.69 4.82
C ASN A 42 -6.34 -4.44 3.37
N LEU A 43 -7.07 -3.35 3.10
CA LEU A 43 -7.47 -3.01 1.74
C LEU A 43 -6.27 -2.89 0.80
N ILE A 44 -5.19 -2.24 1.24
CA ILE A 44 -3.97 -2.08 0.43
C ILE A 44 -3.22 -3.40 0.30
N PHE A 45 -3.12 -4.17 1.38
CA PHE A 45 -2.47 -5.49 1.37
C PHE A 45 -3.14 -6.44 0.36
N ASP A 46 -4.48 -6.50 0.38
CA ASP A 46 -5.27 -7.32 -0.55
C ASP A 46 -5.15 -6.81 -1.99
N TRP A 47 -5.21 -5.48 -2.19
CA TRP A 47 -5.07 -4.87 -3.51
C TRP A 47 -3.70 -5.14 -4.14
N CYS A 48 -2.63 -5.12 -3.34
CA CYS A 48 -1.29 -5.45 -3.77
C CYS A 48 -1.06 -6.98 -3.89
N GLY A 49 -2.10 -7.81 -3.84
CA GLY A 49 -1.99 -9.27 -4.03
C GLY A 49 -1.04 -9.96 -3.05
N GLU A 50 -0.94 -9.43 -1.82
CA GLU A 50 -0.08 -9.95 -0.75
C GLU A 50 1.42 -9.98 -1.08
N ILE A 51 1.86 -9.28 -2.13
CA ILE A 51 3.28 -9.22 -2.56
C ILE A 51 4.15 -8.54 -1.49
N VAL A 52 3.55 -7.63 -0.73
CA VAL A 52 4.17 -6.87 0.36
C VAL A 52 3.51 -7.25 1.68
N SER A 53 4.28 -7.45 2.75
CA SER A 53 3.68 -7.83 4.03
C SER A 53 2.80 -6.72 4.61
N SER A 54 1.71 -7.09 5.28
CA SER A 54 0.80 -6.15 5.94
C SER A 54 1.52 -5.20 6.91
N ARG A 55 2.53 -5.70 7.65
CA ARG A 55 3.38 -4.86 8.52
C ARG A 55 4.12 -3.78 7.74
N ARG A 56 4.63 -4.08 6.55
CA ARG A 56 5.33 -3.12 5.71
C ARG A 56 4.35 -2.10 5.11
N THR A 57 3.19 -2.55 4.67
CA THR A 57 2.09 -1.68 4.24
C THR A 57 1.70 -0.68 5.32
N GLN A 58 1.49 -1.17 6.55
CA GLN A 58 1.17 -0.30 7.69
C GLN A 58 2.27 0.72 7.98
N ARG A 59 3.54 0.32 7.87
CA ARG A 59 4.67 1.24 8.05
C ARG A 59 4.64 2.37 7.03
N VAL A 60 4.42 2.05 5.75
CA VAL A 60 4.32 3.07 4.68
C VAL A 60 3.11 3.98 4.92
N LEU A 61 1.95 3.42 5.27
CA LEU A 61 0.76 4.22 5.58
C LEU A 61 1.00 5.19 6.74
N ASN A 62 1.63 4.74 7.83
CA ASN A 62 1.98 5.60 8.97
C ASN A 62 3.01 6.69 8.64
N GLN A 63 3.84 6.51 7.60
CA GLN A 63 4.85 7.49 7.19
C GLN A 63 4.28 8.59 6.30
N HIS A 64 3.21 8.29 5.54
CA HIS A 64 2.71 9.18 4.47
C HIS A 64 1.29 9.68 4.68
N PHE A 65 0.53 9.09 5.61
CA PHE A 65 -0.87 9.38 5.83
C PHE A 65 -1.16 9.58 7.31
N VAL A 66 -2.25 10.30 7.60
CA VAL A 66 -2.75 10.46 8.96
C VAL A 66 -3.65 9.28 9.28
N ARG A 67 -3.31 8.55 10.36
CA ARG A 67 -4.15 7.47 10.88
C ARG A 67 -5.28 8.04 11.73
N LEU A 68 -6.51 7.72 11.38
CA LEU A 68 -7.71 8.05 12.14
C LEU A 68 -8.31 6.79 12.77
N GLY A 69 -8.76 6.92 14.02
CA GLY A 69 -9.40 5.85 14.77
C GLY A 69 -8.41 4.86 15.42
N TYR A 70 -8.97 3.90 16.15
CA TYR A 70 -8.22 2.94 16.95
C TYR A 70 -8.53 1.50 16.53
N ASN A 71 -7.54 0.61 16.65
CA ASN A 71 -7.68 -0.82 16.38
C ASN A 71 -8.26 -1.14 14.98
N LYS A 72 -9.31 -1.96 14.92
CA LYS A 72 -9.89 -2.52 13.69
C LYS A 72 -10.64 -1.49 12.85
N THR A 73 -11.04 -0.36 13.42
CA THR A 73 -11.74 0.71 12.69
C THR A 73 -10.79 1.78 12.16
N SER A 74 -9.48 1.61 12.37
CA SER A 74 -8.50 2.60 11.93
C SER A 74 -8.37 2.63 10.40
N HIS A 75 -8.32 3.84 9.87
CA HIS A 75 -8.15 4.12 8.45
C HIS A 75 -7.20 5.30 8.26
N TYR A 76 -6.78 5.51 7.02
CA TYR A 76 -5.78 6.50 6.65
C TYR A 76 -6.39 7.54 5.73
N ILE A 77 -6.07 8.79 5.96
CA ILE A 77 -6.44 9.92 5.10
C ILE A 77 -5.18 10.66 4.64
N ARG A 78 -5.24 11.22 3.44
CA ARG A 78 -4.16 12.05 2.91
C ARG A 78 -4.20 13.40 3.62
N ASN A 79 -3.01 13.90 3.98
CA ASN A 79 -2.85 15.27 4.47
C ASN A 79 -2.92 16.28 3.33
#